data_AF-A0A512RGS2-F1
#
_entry.id   AF-A0A512RGS2-F1
#
_cell.length_a   1.000
_cell.length_b   1.000
_cell.length_c   1.000
_cell.angle_alpha   90.00
_cell.angle_beta   90.00
_cell.angle_gamma   90.00
#
_symmetry.space_group_name_H-M   'P 1'
#
loop_
_entity.id
_entity.type
_entity.pdbx_description
1 polymer ?
#
loop_
_entity_poly.entity_id
_entity_poly.type
_entity_poly.pdbx_seq_one_letter_code
_entity_poly.pdbx_strand_id
1 'polypeptide(L)'
;MSGRYLQETGEWLQENAGIRVPAAVSMEDLRKRLAERLEVLVERDFQQFVLLLYQVDVSERKVKEILAAESYPDVFNSLAQLIIDRQMEKIRSREIYRQPPESLTDDEEKW
;
A
#
# COMPACT_ATOMS: atom_id res chain seq x y z
N MET A 1 -1.25 -7.44 15.75
CA MET A 1 -0.68 -7.87 14.44
C MET A 1 -0.88 -6.82 13.35
N SER A 2 -2.12 -6.42 13.01
CA SER A 2 -2.38 -5.49 11.89
C SER A 2 -1.71 -4.11 12.01
N GLY A 3 -1.56 -3.59 13.24
CA GLY A 3 -0.92 -2.28 13.47
C GLY A 3 0.56 -2.22 13.10
N ARG A 4 1.31 -3.33 13.21
CA ARG A 4 2.74 -3.36 12.84
C ARG A 4 2.91 -3.21 11.33
N TYR A 5 2.16 -3.98 10.53
CA TYR A 5 2.25 -3.89 9.06
C TYR A 5 1.86 -2.51 8.53
N LEU A 6 0.88 -1.88 9.18
CA LEU A 6 0.49 -0.51 8.86
C LEU A 6 1.63 0.48 9.16
N GLN A 7 2.28 0.34 10.30
CA GLN A 7 3.43 1.17 10.68
C GLN A 7 4.60 1.00 9.69
N GLU A 8 5.00 -0.25 9.39
CA GLU A 8 6.06 -0.53 8.42
C GLU A 8 5.70 -0.05 7.00
N THR A 9 4.43 -0.12 6.61
CA THR A 9 3.94 0.45 5.35
C THR A 9 4.06 1.97 5.34
N GLY A 10 3.73 2.61 6.46
CA GLY A 10 3.91 4.05 6.64
C GLY A 10 5.38 4.49 6.50
N GLU A 11 6.29 3.78 7.15
CA GLU A 11 7.74 4.01 7.04
C GLU A 11 8.23 3.86 5.60
N TRP A 12 7.81 2.78 4.93
CA TRP A 12 8.17 2.55 3.53
C TRP A 12 7.64 3.66 2.60
N LEU A 13 6.40 4.10 2.80
CA LEU A 13 5.81 5.20 2.02
C LEU A 13 6.49 6.55 2.32
N GLN A 14 6.98 6.76 3.54
CA GLN A 14 7.76 7.94 3.86
C GLN A 14 9.05 8.01 3.04
N GLU A 15 9.73 6.88 2.89
CA GLU A 15 10.98 6.80 2.10
C GLU A 15 10.74 6.87 0.59
N ASN A 16 9.68 6.24 0.08
CA ASN A 16 9.49 6.01 -1.37
C ASN A 16 8.45 6.95 -2.01
N ALA A 17 7.44 7.39 -1.26
CA ALA A 17 6.45 8.36 -1.74
C ALA A 17 6.70 9.78 -1.20
N GLY A 18 7.61 9.95 -0.24
CA GLY A 18 7.95 11.26 0.34
C GLY A 18 6.86 11.85 1.21
N ILE A 19 5.96 11.02 1.76
CA ILE A 19 4.94 11.47 2.72
C ILE A 19 5.52 11.53 4.14
N ARG A 20 5.00 12.44 4.98
CA ARG A 20 5.36 12.44 6.41
C ARG A 20 4.41 11.54 7.17
N VAL A 21 4.94 10.56 7.89
CA VAL A 21 4.17 9.62 8.70
C VAL A 21 4.54 9.78 10.18
N PRO A 22 3.57 10.00 11.08
CA PRO A 22 3.83 10.07 12.52
C PRO A 22 4.17 8.68 13.09
N ALA A 23 4.77 8.65 14.28
CA ALA A 23 5.16 7.40 14.95
C ALA A 23 3.99 6.45 15.28
N ALA A 24 2.76 6.97 15.36
CA ALA A 24 1.55 6.18 15.45
C ALA A 24 0.60 6.68 14.36
N VAL A 25 0.43 5.89 13.30
CA VAL A 25 -0.42 6.23 12.16
C VAL A 25 -1.66 5.36 12.11
N SER A 26 -2.82 5.97 11.89
CA SER A 26 -4.07 5.25 11.61
C SER A 26 -4.18 4.94 10.11
N MET A 27 -4.97 3.95 9.75
CA MET A 27 -5.22 3.63 8.33
C MET A 27 -5.81 4.83 7.59
N GLU A 28 -6.74 5.53 8.23
CA GLU A 28 -7.39 6.70 7.65
C GLU A 28 -6.40 7.85 7.43
N ASP A 29 -5.54 8.14 8.40
CA ASP A 29 -4.51 9.18 8.28
C ASP A 29 -3.51 8.86 7.17
N LEU A 30 -3.05 7.60 7.11
CA LEU A 30 -2.09 7.18 6.09
C LEU A 30 -2.70 7.27 4.69
N ARG A 31 -3.95 6.79 4.54
CA ARG A 31 -4.70 6.87 3.28
C ARG A 31 -4.88 8.30 2.83
N LYS A 32 -5.30 9.20 3.73
CA LYS A 32 -5.48 10.62 3.40
C LYS A 32 -4.18 11.28 2.93
N ARG A 33 -3.09 11.07 3.68
CA ARG A 33 -1.76 11.63 3.34
C ARG A 33 -1.25 11.10 2.01
N LEU A 34 -1.44 9.81 1.75
CA LEU A 34 -1.04 9.22 0.49
C LEU A 34 -1.92 9.73 -0.66
N ALA A 35 -3.23 9.86 -0.49
CA ALA A 35 -4.13 10.39 -1.51
C ALA A 35 -3.72 11.81 -1.95
N GLU A 36 -3.47 12.71 -0.98
CA GLU A 36 -2.96 14.07 -1.25
C GLU A 36 -1.62 14.02 -2.00
N ARG A 37 -0.74 13.07 -1.68
CA ARG A 37 0.53 12.91 -2.39
C ARG A 37 0.34 12.37 -3.80
N LEU A 38 -0.55 11.41 -4.01
CA LEU A 38 -0.83 10.84 -5.33
C LEU A 38 -1.41 11.90 -6.27
N GLU A 39 -2.30 12.76 -5.77
CA GLU A 39 -2.81 13.91 -6.51
C GLU A 39 -1.65 14.79 -7.02
N VAL A 40 -0.75 15.20 -6.12
CA VAL A 40 0.43 16.00 -6.48
C VAL A 40 1.33 15.28 -7.48
N LEU A 41 1.56 13.98 -7.32
CA LEU A 41 2.38 13.20 -8.25
C LEU A 41 1.73 13.13 -9.63
N VAL A 42 0.43 12.83 -9.72
CA VAL A 42 -0.26 12.78 -11.02
C VAL A 42 -0.20 14.12 -11.74
N GLU A 43 -0.36 15.24 -11.02
CA GLU A 43 -0.33 16.57 -11.62
C GLU A 43 1.07 17.07 -11.97
N ARG A 44 2.07 16.79 -11.13
CA ARG A 44 3.39 17.46 -11.20
C ARG A 44 4.55 16.53 -11.54
N ASP A 45 4.41 15.23 -11.31
CA ASP A 45 5.46 14.24 -11.52
C ASP A 45 4.87 12.84 -11.79
N PHE A 46 4.24 12.72 -12.96
CA PHE A 46 3.55 11.49 -13.34
C PHE A 46 4.50 10.28 -13.41
N GLN A 47 5.79 10.51 -13.70
CA GLN A 47 6.78 9.43 -13.72
C GLN A 47 6.97 8.83 -12.33
N GLN A 48 7.04 9.66 -11.28
CA GLN A 48 7.10 9.18 -9.90
C GLN A 48 5.81 8.47 -9.46
N PHE A 49 4.64 8.93 -9.92
CA PHE A 49 3.38 8.20 -9.70
C PHE A 49 3.47 6.76 -10.25
N VAL A 50 3.86 6.60 -11.53
CA VAL A 50 3.98 5.28 -12.17
C VAL A 50 5.04 4.42 -11.49
N LEU A 51 6.20 5.01 -11.13
CA LEU A 51 7.26 4.31 -10.42
C LEU A 51 6.77 3.74 -9.08
N LEU A 52 6.02 4.52 -8.31
CA LEU A 52 5.45 4.07 -7.04
C LEU A 52 4.53 2.86 -7.22
N LEU A 53 3.65 2.88 -8.22
CA LEU A 53 2.76 1.74 -8.52
C LEU A 53 3.57 0.46 -8.81
N TYR A 54 4.62 0.58 -9.61
CA TYR A 54 5.50 -0.55 -9.94
C TYR A 54 6.24 -1.09 -8.71
N GLN A 55 6.77 -0.21 -7.85
CA GLN A 55 7.49 -0.61 -6.63
C GLN A 55 6.59 -1.37 -5.64
N VAL A 56 5.31 -1.02 -5.57
CA VAL A 56 4.32 -1.67 -4.68
C VAL A 56 3.80 -2.98 -5.27
N ASP A 57 3.97 -3.20 -6.57
CA ASP A 57 3.44 -4.35 -7.32
C ASP A 57 1.90 -4.38 -7.33
N VAL A 58 1.27 -3.22 -7.60
CA VAL A 58 -0.19 -3.15 -7.80
C VAL A 58 -0.58 -3.65 -9.19
N SER A 59 -1.75 -4.29 -9.27
CA SER A 59 -2.30 -4.74 -10.55
C SER A 59 -2.71 -3.55 -11.41
N GLU A 60 -2.10 -3.41 -12.59
CA GLU A 60 -2.46 -2.37 -13.57
C GLU A 60 -3.95 -2.40 -13.92
N ARG A 61 -4.55 -3.60 -14.02
CA ARG A 61 -5.98 -3.76 -14.24
C ARG A 61 -6.81 -3.06 -13.16
N LYS A 62 -6.49 -3.30 -11.87
CA LYS A 62 -7.21 -2.68 -10.74
C LYS A 62 -7.05 -1.16 -10.73
N VAL A 63 -5.86 -0.66 -11.04
CA VAL A 63 -5.60 0.78 -11.15
C VAL A 63 -6.47 1.39 -12.25
N LYS A 64 -6.52 0.79 -13.44
CA LYS A 64 -7.36 1.26 -14.55
C LYS A 64 -8.85 1.22 -14.22
N GLU A 65 -9.30 0.19 -13.51
CA GLU A 65 -10.69 0.08 -13.05
C GLU A 65 -11.06 1.24 -12.13
N ILE A 66 -10.22 1.56 -11.14
CA ILE A 66 -10.42 2.71 -10.24
C ILE A 66 -10.45 4.02 -11.04
N LEU A 67 -9.47 4.24 -11.92
CA LEU A 67 -9.38 5.45 -12.74
C LEU A 67 -10.58 5.64 -13.69
N ALA A 68 -11.22 4.55 -14.11
CA ALA A 68 -12.38 4.59 -15.00
C ALA A 68 -13.71 4.73 -14.23
N ALA A 69 -13.79 4.22 -13.00
CA ALA A 69 -15.01 4.17 -12.22
C ALA A 69 -15.21 5.41 -11.32
N GLU A 70 -14.13 6.05 -10.89
CA GLU A 70 -14.16 7.09 -9.87
C GLU A 70 -13.66 8.43 -10.38
N SER A 71 -14.16 9.50 -9.77
CA SER A 71 -13.75 10.88 -10.06
C SER A 71 -13.03 11.48 -8.86
N TYR A 72 -12.45 12.66 -9.05
CA TYR A 72 -11.87 13.43 -7.96
C TYR A 72 -12.92 13.75 -6.86
N PRO A 73 -12.57 13.68 -5.56
CA PRO A 73 -11.29 13.22 -5.00
C PRO A 73 -11.23 11.71 -4.69
N ASP A 74 -12.33 10.99 -4.85
CA ASP A 74 -12.48 9.59 -4.44
C ASP A 74 -11.47 8.66 -5.10
N VAL A 75 -11.14 8.91 -6.38
CA VAL A 75 -10.14 8.15 -7.13
C VAL A 75 -8.79 8.05 -6.40
N PHE A 76 -8.32 9.15 -5.78
CA PHE A 76 -7.05 9.16 -5.06
C PHE A 76 -7.13 8.44 -3.72
N ASN A 77 -8.30 8.49 -3.07
CA ASN A 77 -8.56 7.74 -1.86
C ASN A 77 -8.51 6.22 -2.11
N SER A 78 -9.13 5.77 -3.20
CA SER A 78 -9.16 4.35 -3.59
C SER A 78 -7.80 3.86 -4.06
N LEU A 79 -7.06 4.67 -4.82
CA LEU A 79 -5.67 4.37 -5.20
C LEU A 79 -4.76 4.28 -3.97
N ALA A 80 -4.89 5.21 -3.02
CA ALA A 80 -4.12 5.19 -1.78
C ALA A 80 -4.42 3.92 -0.96
N GLN A 81 -5.70 3.55 -0.83
CA GLN A 81 -6.10 2.30 -0.15
C GLN A 81 -5.49 1.07 -0.85
N LEU A 82 -5.60 0.99 -2.18
CA LEU A 82 -5.03 -0.11 -2.96
C LEU A 82 -3.52 -0.26 -2.74
N ILE A 83 -2.78 0.85 -2.73
CA ILE A 83 -1.33 0.86 -2.52
C ILE A 83 -0.98 0.40 -1.09
N ILE A 84 -1.67 0.92 -0.08
CA ILE A 84 -1.41 0.58 1.31
C ILE A 84 -1.69 -0.91 1.55
N ASP A 85 -2.83 -1.42 1.07
CA ASP A 85 -3.20 -2.83 1.25
C ASP A 85 -2.20 -3.77 0.59
N ARG A 86 -1.80 -3.45 -0.65
CA ARG A 86 -0.82 -4.25 -1.38
C ARG A 86 0.55 -4.24 -0.69
N GLN A 87 0.98 -3.09 -0.17
CA GLN A 87 2.25 -2.99 0.54
C GLN A 87 2.21 -3.76 1.88
N MET A 88 1.12 -3.67 2.63
CA MET A 88 0.93 -4.46 3.85
C MET A 88 0.95 -5.97 3.57
N GLU A 89 0.30 -6.42 2.49
CA GLU A 89 0.32 -7.81 2.05
C GLU A 89 1.74 -8.26 1.67
N LYS A 90 2.46 -7.42 0.91
CA LYS A 90 3.85 -7.68 0.48
C LYS A 90 4.82 -7.80 1.67
N ILE A 91 4.64 -6.97 2.70
CA ILE A 91 5.44 -7.07 3.93
C ILE A 91 5.12 -8.38 4.67
N ARG A 92 3.82 -8.68 4.84
CA ARG A 92 3.36 -9.91 5.50
C ARG A 92 3.86 -11.17 4.80
N SER A 93 3.76 -11.24 3.48
CA SER A 93 4.19 -12.42 2.71
C SER A 93 5.70 -12.64 2.81
N ARG A 94 6.51 -11.58 2.73
CA ARG A 94 7.96 -11.66 2.92
C ARG A 94 8.36 -12.23 4.28
N GLU A 95 7.59 -11.97 5.32
CA GLU A 95 7.84 -12.52 6.65
C GLU A 95 7.48 -14.01 6.71
N ILE A 96 6.30 -14.40 6.22
CA ILE A 96 5.85 -15.80 6.20
C ILE A 96 6.87 -16.67 5.44
N TYR A 97 7.31 -16.24 4.27
CA TYR A 97 8.25 -17.01 3.44
C TYR A 97 9.73 -16.90 3.87
N ARG A 98 10.06 -16.03 4.84
CA ARG A 98 11.39 -15.98 5.46
C ARG A 98 11.54 -16.98 6.60
N GLN A 99 10.45 -17.53 7.13
CA GLN A 99 10.50 -18.56 8.15
C GLN A 99 10.84 -19.92 7.51
N PRO A 100 11.71 -20.74 8.12
CA PRO A 100 11.99 -22.09 7.63
C PRO A 100 10.71 -22.94 7.52
N PRO A 101 10.64 -23.90 6.58
CA PRO A 101 9.44 -24.74 6.38
C PRO A 101 8.94 -25.48 7.64
N GLU A 102 9.79 -25.65 8.66
CA GLU A 102 9.45 -26.34 9.91
C GLU A 102 8.43 -25.58 10.79
N SER A 103 8.14 -24.30 10.53
CA SER A 103 7.09 -23.55 11.25
C SER A 103 5.76 -23.42 10.48
N LEU A 104 5.64 -24.07 9.31
CA LEU A 104 4.43 -24.07 8.48
C LEU A 104 3.50 -25.27 8.75
N THR A 105 3.87 -26.15 9.68
CA THR A 105 3.01 -27.26 10.13
C THR A 105 2.25 -26.85 11.39
N ASP A 106 1.24 -25.99 11.29
CA ASP A 106 0.20 -25.94 12.33
C ASP A 106 -1.15 -25.35 11.88
N ASP A 107 -1.55 -25.42 10.61
CA ASP A 107 -2.92 -25.01 10.23
C ASP A 107 -3.42 -25.67 8.92
N GLU A 108 -3.09 -26.95 8.70
CA GLU A 108 -3.87 -27.83 7.80
C GLU A 108 -4.81 -28.71 8.62
N GLU A 109 -5.80 -28.13 9.31
CA GLU A 109 -7.02 -28.87 9.68
C GLU A 109 -8.27 -27.99 9.61
N LYS A 110 -8.94 -28.03 8.46
CA LYS A 110 -10.38 -28.29 8.39
C LYS A 110 -10.79 -28.68 6.98
N TRP A 111 -11.15 -29.96 6.89
CA TRP A 111 -11.81 -30.64 5.79
C TRP A 111 -13.19 -30.03 5.50
#